data_AF-A0A4P8PRJ6-F1
#
_entry.id   AF-A0A4P8PRJ6-F1
#
_cell.length_a   1.000
_cell.length_b   1.000
_cell.length_c   1.000
_cell.angle_alpha   90.00
_cell.angle_beta   90.00
_cell.angle_gamma   90.00
#
_symmetry.space_group_name_H-M   'P 1'
#
loop_
_entity.id
_entity.type
_entity.pdbx_description
1 polymer ?
#
loop_
_entity_poly.entity_id
_entity_poly.type
_entity_poly.pdbx_seq_one_letter_code
_entity_poly.pdbx_strand_id
1 'polypeptide(L)'
;MGAREVPHDAIAEAADAVAEKIDVLLERATDAVLGAPQPGSEAWRQAWAARETDAGHAARAHRARVKIAIAEAAGVDARPEVDRARRAGLLTREPAAQAPEKPPRRRRSPQGGSDQLSMW
;
A
#
# COMPACT_ATOMS: atom_id res chain seq x y z
N MET A 1 -19.00 18.31 46.06
CA MET A 1 -18.59 19.07 44.86
C MET A 1 -19.31 18.47 43.67
N GLY A 2 -20.27 19.19 43.07
CA GLY A 2 -20.99 18.70 41.90
C GLY A 2 -20.09 18.76 40.66
N ALA A 3 -20.13 17.74 39.82
CA ALA A 3 -19.42 17.76 38.54
C ALA A 3 -19.97 18.91 37.69
N ARG A 4 -19.08 19.76 37.18
CA ARG A 4 -19.45 20.83 36.26
C ARG A 4 -19.92 20.19 34.96
N GLU A 5 -21.11 20.58 34.48
CA GLU A 5 -21.62 20.09 33.19
C GLU A 5 -20.64 20.50 32.07
N VAL A 6 -20.24 19.52 31.27
CA VAL A 6 -19.37 19.74 30.11
C VAL A 6 -20.27 20.08 28.92
N PRO A 7 -20.06 21.24 28.25
CA PRO A 7 -20.81 21.58 27.06
C PRO A 7 -20.61 20.54 25.96
N HIS A 8 -21.69 20.20 25.25
CA HIS A 8 -21.64 19.24 24.14
C HIS A 8 -20.64 19.67 23.05
N ASP A 9 -20.59 20.97 22.74
CA ASP A 9 -19.69 21.51 21.71
C ASP A 9 -18.21 21.33 22.06
N ALA A 10 -17.86 21.39 23.35
CA ALA A 10 -16.49 21.13 23.81
C ALA A 10 -16.09 19.65 23.62
N ILE A 11 -17.05 18.72 23.74
CA ILE A 11 -16.82 17.30 23.45
C ILE A 11 -16.63 17.09 21.95
N ALA A 12 -17.43 17.76 21.12
CA ALA A 12 -17.30 17.69 19.66
C ALA A 12 -15.93 18.22 19.19
N GLU A 13 -15.51 19.38 19.69
CA GLU A 13 -14.19 19.96 19.39
C GLU A 13 -13.05 19.02 19.81
N ALA A 14 -13.15 18.42 21.00
CA ALA A 14 -12.17 17.44 21.45
C ALA A 14 -12.15 16.19 20.57
N ALA A 15 -13.31 15.72 20.10
CA ALA A 15 -13.41 14.59 19.18
C ALA A 15 -12.76 14.90 17.83
N ASP A 16 -12.99 16.08 17.27
CA ASP A 16 -12.36 16.54 16.04
C ASP A 16 -10.83 16.60 16.18
N ALA A 17 -10.32 17.16 17.29
CA ALA A 17 -8.89 17.20 17.58
C ALA A 17 -8.26 15.81 17.70
N VAL A 18 -9.00 14.83 18.26
CA VAL A 18 -8.57 13.43 18.31
C VAL A 18 -8.55 12.82 16.91
N ALA A 19 -9.58 13.05 16.09
CA ALA A 19 -9.63 12.55 14.72
C ALA A 19 -8.45 13.09 13.88
N GLU A 20 -8.12 14.37 13.99
CA GLU A 20 -6.93 14.94 13.35
C GLU A 20 -5.63 14.26 13.80
N LYS A 21 -5.53 13.91 15.09
CA LYS A 21 -4.36 13.21 15.60
C LYS A 21 -4.24 11.80 15.01
N ILE A 22 -5.35 11.08 14.90
CA ILE A 22 -5.41 9.75 14.29
C ILE A 22 -4.94 9.84 12.83
N ASP A 23 -5.43 10.81 12.06
CA ASP A 23 -5.02 11.04 10.67
C ASP A 23 -3.49 11.23 10.57
N VAL A 24 -2.89 12.05 11.44
CA VAL A 24 -1.44 12.27 11.49
C VAL A 24 -0.69 10.98 11.87
N LEU A 25 -1.19 10.21 12.83
CA LEU A 25 -0.56 8.96 13.25
C LEU A 25 -0.60 7.90 12.15
N LEU A 26 -1.70 7.81 11.40
CA LEU A 26 -1.82 6.90 10.26
C LEU A 26 -0.84 7.26 9.14
N GLU A 27 -0.65 8.55 8.82
CA GLU A 27 0.35 8.98 7.84
C GLU A 27 1.77 8.58 8.28
N ARG A 28 2.12 8.85 9.55
CA ARG A 28 3.43 8.50 10.09
C ARG A 28 3.67 6.99 10.13
N ALA A 29 2.67 6.20 10.51
CA ALA A 29 2.75 4.75 10.50
C ALA A 29 2.95 4.22 9.07
N THR A 30 2.24 4.80 8.10
CA THR A 30 2.38 4.46 6.68
C THR A 30 3.79 4.80 6.17
N ASP A 31 4.33 5.98 6.51
CA ASP A 31 5.70 6.37 6.16
C ASP A 31 6.73 5.40 6.74
N ALA A 32 6.56 4.99 8.00
CA ALA A 32 7.46 4.05 8.66
C ALA A 32 7.43 2.67 7.98
N VAL A 33 6.24 2.16 7.66
CA VAL A 33 6.08 0.86 6.98
C VAL A 33 6.66 0.87 5.57
N LEU A 34 6.50 1.97 4.84
CA LEU A 34 6.98 2.09 3.46
C LEU A 34 8.45 2.52 3.35
N GLY A 35 9.10 2.86 4.46
CA GLY A 35 10.44 3.44 4.44
C GLY A 35 10.47 4.74 3.64
N ALA A 36 9.48 5.62 3.85
CA ALA A 36 9.35 6.86 3.09
C ALA A 36 10.63 7.71 3.20
N PRO A 37 11.12 8.27 2.08
CA PRO A 37 12.36 9.02 2.09
C PRO A 37 12.21 10.29 2.92
N GLN A 38 13.27 10.65 3.65
CA GLN A 38 13.29 11.87 4.46
C GLN A 38 12.99 13.10 3.59
N PRO A 39 12.09 14.01 4.01
CA PRO A 39 11.80 15.23 3.29
C PRO A 39 13.08 16.02 2.97
N GLY A 40 13.22 16.46 1.72
CA GLY A 40 14.40 17.19 1.27
C GLY A 40 15.64 16.33 0.97
N SER A 41 15.59 15.01 1.19
CA SER A 41 16.61 14.09 0.67
C SER A 41 16.56 14.00 -0.86
N GLU A 42 17.63 13.48 -1.47
CA GLU A 42 17.64 13.24 -2.91
C GLU A 42 16.57 12.22 -3.33
N ALA A 43 16.45 11.12 -2.59
CA ALA A 43 15.41 10.12 -2.82
C ALA A 43 13.99 10.72 -2.75
N TRP A 44 13.75 11.65 -1.82
CA TRP A 44 12.48 12.38 -1.74
C TRP A 44 12.24 13.26 -2.96
N ARG A 45 13.27 14.00 -3.43
CA ARG A 45 13.15 14.82 -4.65
C ARG A 45 12.90 13.98 -5.90
N GLN A 46 13.57 12.84 -6.03
CA GLN A 46 13.38 11.91 -7.15
C GLN A 46 11.96 11.33 -7.14
N ALA A 47 11.49 10.85 -5.97
CA ALA A 47 10.12 10.36 -5.82
C ALA A 47 9.08 11.44 -6.13
N TRP A 48 9.33 12.68 -5.68
CA TRP A 48 8.46 13.83 -5.97
C TRP A 48 8.42 14.17 -7.46
N ALA A 49 9.56 14.13 -8.16
CA ALA A 49 9.64 14.37 -9.59
C ALA A 49 8.93 13.27 -10.39
N ALA A 50 8.99 12.02 -9.93
CA ALA A 50 8.36 10.88 -10.58
C ALA A 50 6.87 10.69 -10.23
N ARG A 51 6.27 11.54 -9.38
CA ARG A 51 4.92 11.30 -8.81
C ARG A 51 3.78 11.22 -9.84
N GLU A 52 3.92 11.91 -10.98
CA GLU A 52 2.93 11.95 -12.06
C GLU A 52 3.22 10.91 -13.16
N THR A 53 4.20 10.02 -12.94
CA THR A 53 4.43 8.87 -13.81
C THR A 53 3.51 7.71 -13.39
N ASP A 54 3.33 6.72 -14.25
CA ASP A 54 2.59 5.49 -13.91
C ASP A 54 3.16 4.81 -12.65
N ALA A 55 4.48 4.81 -12.48
CA ALA A 55 5.13 4.29 -11.29
C ALA A 55 4.79 5.12 -10.03
N GLY A 56 4.74 6.45 -10.16
CA GLY A 56 4.32 7.36 -9.08
C GLY A 56 2.86 7.18 -8.68
N HIS A 57 1.97 7.02 -9.67
CA HIS A 57 0.56 6.71 -9.44
C HIS A 57 0.37 5.34 -8.77
N ALA A 58 1.09 4.31 -9.23
CA ALA A 58 1.08 2.99 -8.61
C ALA A 58 1.59 3.02 -7.16
N ALA A 59 2.67 3.76 -6.89
CA ALA A 59 3.19 3.95 -5.53
C ALA A 59 2.18 4.67 -4.62
N ARG A 60 1.48 5.68 -5.14
CA ARG A 60 0.43 6.41 -4.39
C ARG A 60 -0.78 5.51 -4.09
N ALA A 61 -1.19 4.67 -5.04
CA ALA A 61 -2.25 3.69 -4.84
C ALA A 61 -1.84 2.62 -3.81
N HIS A 62 -0.59 2.14 -3.87
CA HIS A 62 -0.05 1.22 -2.88
C HIS A 62 -0.04 1.84 -1.48
N ARG A 63 0.43 3.09 -1.34
CA ARG A 63 0.41 3.84 -0.08
C ARG A 63 -1.00 3.92 0.51
N ALA A 64 -2.01 4.24 -0.31
CA ALA A 64 -3.40 4.32 0.15
C ALA A 64 -3.90 2.96 0.69
N ARG A 65 -3.58 1.86 0.00
CA ARG A 65 -3.95 0.50 0.47
C ARG A 65 -3.27 0.14 1.78
N VAL A 66 -2.00 0.48 1.94
CA VAL A 66 -1.27 0.26 3.21
C VAL A 66 -1.88 1.06 4.34
N LYS A 67 -2.21 2.34 4.12
CA LYS A 67 -2.85 3.19 5.14
C LYS A 67 -4.20 2.63 5.59
N ILE A 68 -5.02 2.15 4.64
CA ILE A 68 -6.30 1.47 4.93
C ILE A 68 -6.07 0.22 5.77
N ALA A 69 -5.13 -0.64 5.36
CA ALA A 69 -4.82 -1.86 6.10
C ALA A 69 -4.31 -1.60 7.53
N ILE A 70 -3.53 -0.54 7.73
CA ILE A 70 -3.08 -0.12 9.06
C ILE A 70 -4.28 0.34 9.92
N ALA A 71 -5.18 1.14 9.36
CA ALA A 71 -6.37 1.61 10.08
C ALA A 71 -7.24 0.42 10.53
N GLU A 72 -7.51 -0.53 9.62
CA GLU A 72 -8.26 -1.75 9.91
C GLU A 72 -7.59 -2.58 11.01
N ALA A 73 -6.27 -2.82 10.90
CA ALA A 73 -5.51 -3.57 11.89
C ALA A 73 -5.45 -2.88 13.27
N ALA A 74 -5.52 -1.55 13.30
CA ALA A 74 -5.53 -0.74 14.52
C ALA A 74 -6.92 -0.56 15.14
N GLY A 75 -7.99 -1.07 14.50
CA GLY A 75 -9.37 -0.85 14.94
C GLY A 75 -9.87 0.59 14.75
N VAL A 76 -9.21 1.35 13.87
CA VAL A 76 -9.62 2.71 13.47
C VAL A 76 -10.53 2.62 12.27
N ASP A 77 -11.54 3.48 12.19
CA ASP A 77 -12.43 3.55 11.04
C ASP A 77 -11.65 3.89 9.75
N ALA A 78 -11.59 2.94 8.82
CA ALA A 78 -10.88 3.10 7.55
C ALA A 78 -11.71 3.79 6.45
N ARG A 79 -13.02 4.00 6.65
CA ARG A 79 -13.91 4.63 5.65
C ARG A 79 -13.39 5.99 5.16
N PRO A 80 -12.89 6.90 6.01
CA PRO A 80 -12.34 8.18 5.55
C PRO A 80 -11.19 8.01 4.56
N GLU A 81 -10.31 7.02 4.78
CA GLU A 81 -9.19 6.74 3.87
C GLU A 81 -9.65 6.10 2.56
N VAL A 82 -10.61 5.17 2.63
CA VAL A 82 -11.21 4.56 1.43
C VAL A 82 -11.85 5.65 0.56
N ASP A 83 -12.60 6.57 1.16
CA ASP A 83 -13.26 7.66 0.44
C ASP A 83 -12.25 8.65 -0.14
N ARG A 84 -11.20 9.02 0.63
CA ARG A 84 -10.09 9.84 0.13
C ARG A 84 -9.43 9.19 -1.09
N ALA A 85 -9.14 7.90 -1.02
CA ALA A 85 -8.46 7.17 -2.09
C ALA A 85 -9.35 6.97 -3.33
N ARG A 86 -10.67 6.77 -3.14
CA ARG A 86 -11.64 6.75 -4.25
C ARG A 86 -11.74 8.09 -4.96
N ARG A 87 -11.88 9.19 -4.21
CA ARG A 87 -11.92 10.54 -4.78
C ARG A 87 -10.65 10.89 -5.56
N ALA A 88 -9.51 10.37 -5.11
CA ALA A 88 -8.22 10.54 -5.78
C ALA A 88 -8.01 9.57 -6.97
N GLY A 89 -8.97 8.70 -7.29
CA GLY A 89 -8.83 7.71 -8.37
C GLY A 89 -7.79 6.61 -8.09
N LEU A 90 -7.39 6.43 -6.84
CA LEU A 90 -6.35 5.48 -6.43
C LEU A 90 -6.88 4.06 -6.18
N LEU A 91 -8.18 3.96 -5.91
CA LEU A 91 -8.90 2.70 -5.74
C LEU A 91 -9.86 2.49 -6.92
N THR A 92 -9.30 2.36 -8.12
CA THR A 92 -10.03 1.75 -9.25
C THR A 92 -10.08 0.24 -9.03
N ARG A 93 -11.23 -0.39 -9.32
CA ARG A 93 -11.39 -1.86 -9.36
C ARG A 93 -10.23 -2.45 -10.15
N GLU A 94 -9.53 -3.43 -9.57
CA GLU A 94 -8.32 -4.04 -10.11
C GLU A 94 -8.34 -4.17 -11.65
N PRO A 95 -7.31 -3.70 -12.39
CA PRO A 95 -6.94 -4.42 -13.58
C PRO A 95 -6.43 -5.79 -13.10
N ALA A 96 -7.07 -6.84 -13.62
CA ALA A 96 -6.81 -8.23 -13.30
C ALA A 96 -5.33 -8.51 -13.08
N ALA A 97 -5.05 -9.26 -12.02
CA ALA A 97 -3.81 -9.97 -11.75
C ALA A 97 -2.90 -10.09 -12.99
N GLN A 98 -1.78 -9.36 -12.98
CA GLN A 98 -0.64 -9.80 -13.79
C GLN A 98 -0.21 -11.14 -13.21
N ALA A 99 -0.68 -12.22 -13.84
CA ALA A 99 -0.25 -13.56 -13.52
C ALA A 99 1.28 -13.61 -13.59
N PRO A 100 1.96 -14.28 -12.63
CA PRO A 100 3.39 -14.47 -12.75
C PRO A 100 3.67 -15.23 -14.05
N GLU A 101 4.43 -14.62 -14.95
CA GLU A 101 4.93 -15.28 -16.15
C GLU A 101 5.68 -16.55 -15.71
N LYS A 102 5.12 -17.71 -16.03
CA LYS A 102 5.78 -18.99 -15.81
C LYS A 102 7.09 -19.00 -16.60
N PRO A 103 8.23 -19.35 -16.00
CA PRO A 103 9.47 -19.44 -16.75
C PRO A 103 9.35 -20.53 -17.83
N PRO A 104 10.02 -20.36 -18.99
CA PRO A 104 9.91 -21.32 -20.09
C PRO A 104 10.46 -22.69 -19.66
N ARG A 105 9.60 -23.71 -19.74
CA ARG A 105 9.98 -25.12 -19.52
C ARG A 105 11.03 -25.52 -20.55
N ARG A 106 12.28 -25.67 -20.12
CA ARG A 106 13.34 -26.35 -20.88
C ARG A 106 12.83 -27.72 -21.31
N ARG A 107 12.65 -27.92 -22.62
CA ARG A 107 12.46 -29.25 -23.22
C ARG A 107 13.74 -30.06 -22.98
N ARG A 108 13.66 -31.10 -22.14
CA ARG A 108 14.65 -32.17 -22.14
C ARG A 108 14.41 -33.02 -23.39
N SER A 109 15.34 -33.00 -24.33
CA SER A 109 15.41 -34.00 -25.40
C SER A 109 15.77 -35.37 -24.79
N PRO A 110 15.14 -36.48 -25.21
CA PRO A 110 15.50 -37.81 -24.72
C PRO A 110 16.72 -38.29 -25.49
N GLN A 111 17.86 -38.42 -24.81
CA GLN A 111 19.05 -39.01 -25.38
C GLN A 111 18.92 -40.54 -25.34
N GLY A 112 18.62 -41.09 -26.51
CA GLY A 112 19.14 -42.36 -27.06
C GLY A 112 19.22 -43.54 -26.12
N GLY A 113 18.20 -44.40 -26.20
CA GLY A 113 18.26 -45.76 -25.70
C GLY A 113 19.36 -46.56 -26.38
N SER A 114 19.97 -47.40 -25.56
CA SER A 114 20.86 -48.50 -25.86
C SER A 114 20.25 -49.43 -26.91
N ASP A 115 21.04 -49.75 -27.94
CA ASP A 115 21.22 -51.10 -28.50
C ASP A 115 21.90 -50.97 -29.85
N GLN A 116 23.11 -51.49 -29.99
CA GLN A 116 23.46 -52.43 -31.06
C GLN A 116 24.72 -53.22 -30.67
N LEU A 117 24.47 -54.48 -30.31
CA LEU A 117 25.41 -55.60 -30.40
C LEU A 117 25.79 -55.83 -31.88
N SER A 118 27.08 -55.95 -32.17
CA SER A 118 27.65 -56.71 -33.30
C SER A 118 29.11 -56.98 -32.94
N MET A 119 29.41 -58.14 -32.37
CA MET A 119 29.90 -59.35 -33.05
C MET A 119 31.26 -59.17 -33.74
N TRP A 120 32.21 -59.98 -33.26
CA TRP A 120 33.60 -60.26 -33.68
C TRP A 120 34.69 -59.36 -33.08
#